data_AF-A0A2H1VIH2-F1
#
_entry.id   AF-A0A2H1VIH2-F1
#
_cell.length_a   1.000
_cell.length_b   1.000
_cell.length_c   1.000
_cell.angle_alpha   90.00
_cell.angle_beta   90.00
_cell.angle_gamma   90.00
#
_symmetry.space_group_name_H-M   'P 1'
#
loop_
_entity.id
_entity.type
_entity.pdbx_description
1 polymer ?
#
loop_
_entity_poly.entity_id
_entity_poly.type
_entity_poly.pdbx_seq_one_letter_code
_entity_poly.pdbx_strand_id
1 'polypeptide(L)'
;MLRHLSSRPSSTLAKFAATNDVERHNYVVYGYDIRADTKHKLFKSWSAVWAGSSKQKGVYYATIQPDIRRKPWFAKFSRLSRHTVSSFCRIRLGHCSSPVFLRKIRVRDNPLCECGFGEGTLDHIFFSCQLNSQSFDLYNSLSKIQIPLPINFHSLLTYFSPKLIKIISKFINENNIKV
;
A
#
# COMPACT_ATOMS: atom_id res chain seq x y z
N MET A 1 25.39 25.88 -42.42
CA MET A 1 24.80 27.04 -41.72
C MET A 1 23.63 26.54 -40.83
N LEU A 2 23.93 25.80 -39.76
CA LEU A 2 22.94 25.10 -38.91
C LEU A 2 23.16 25.47 -37.44
N ARG A 3 22.83 26.69 -37.05
CA ARG A 3 22.72 27.08 -35.64
C ARG A 3 21.67 28.18 -35.54
N HIS A 4 20.47 27.86 -35.05
CA HIS A 4 19.58 28.79 -34.30
C HIS A 4 18.17 28.24 -33.94
N LEU A 5 17.87 26.95 -34.10
CA LEU A 5 16.52 26.44 -33.84
C LEU A 5 16.24 25.98 -32.39
N SER A 6 17.24 25.95 -31.50
CA SER A 6 17.10 25.32 -30.17
C SER A 6 16.34 26.13 -29.10
N SER A 7 15.83 27.32 -29.40
CA SER A 7 15.05 28.15 -28.45
C SER A 7 13.59 28.43 -28.89
N ARG A 8 13.16 27.78 -29.98
CA ARG A 8 11.80 27.74 -30.54
C ARG A 8 10.72 27.21 -29.57
N PRO A 9 9.66 27.93 -29.12
CA PRO A 9 8.49 27.26 -28.55
C PRO A 9 7.95 26.23 -29.55
N SER A 10 7.56 25.04 -29.07
CA SER A 10 7.11 23.91 -29.92
C SER A 10 6.03 24.31 -30.93
N SER A 11 5.17 25.27 -30.60
CA SER A 11 4.11 25.80 -31.46
C SER A 11 4.64 26.62 -32.65
N THR A 12 5.79 27.29 -32.49
CA THR A 12 6.40 28.12 -33.54
C THR A 12 7.14 27.25 -34.55
N LEU A 13 7.80 26.19 -34.07
CA LEU A 13 8.43 25.18 -34.91
C LEU A 13 7.40 24.38 -35.73
N ALA A 14 6.26 24.03 -35.12
CA ALA A 14 5.17 23.34 -35.81
C ALA A 14 4.56 24.18 -36.95
N LYS A 15 4.37 25.49 -36.74
CA LYS A 15 3.87 26.41 -37.78
C LYS A 15 4.87 26.59 -38.93
N PHE A 16 6.16 26.65 -38.62
CA PHE A 16 7.22 26.75 -39.63
C PHE A 16 7.33 25.49 -40.49
N ALA A 17 7.20 24.31 -39.89
CA ALA A 17 7.21 23.03 -40.60
C ALA A 17 5.96 22.79 -41.46
N ALA A 18 4.83 23.42 -41.14
CA ALA A 18 3.61 23.33 -41.95
C ALA A 18 3.64 24.23 -43.20
N THR A 19 4.48 25.27 -43.19
CA THR A 19 4.57 26.28 -44.27
C THR A 19 5.76 26.08 -45.20
N ASN A 20 6.79 25.37 -44.74
CA ASN A 20 7.97 25.06 -45.52
C ASN A 20 7.98 23.56 -45.85
N ASP A 21 8.39 23.20 -47.06
CA ASP A 21 8.48 21.81 -47.51
C ASP A 21 9.72 21.13 -46.89
N VAL A 22 9.69 20.97 -45.57
CA VAL A 22 10.72 20.27 -44.81
C VAL A 22 10.61 18.77 -45.08
N GLU A 23 11.76 18.11 -45.26
CA GLU A 23 11.83 16.65 -45.40
C GLU A 23 10.98 15.97 -44.32
N ARG A 24 9.90 15.33 -44.76
CA ARG A 24 9.03 14.55 -43.90
C ARG A 24 9.76 13.25 -43.57
N HIS A 25 10.49 13.25 -42.47
CA HIS A 25 10.93 11.99 -41.90
C HIS A 25 9.70 11.23 -41.36
N ASN A 26 9.38 10.10 -41.97
CA ASN A 26 8.37 9.16 -41.49
C ASN A 26 8.85 8.47 -40.21
N TYR A 27 8.91 9.22 -39.11
CA TYR A 27 9.04 8.62 -37.79
C TYR A 27 7.68 8.01 -37.44
N VAL A 28 7.55 6.70 -37.63
CA VAL A 28 6.43 5.94 -37.06
C VAL A 28 6.66 5.90 -35.56
N VAL A 29 6.07 6.85 -34.84
CA VAL A 29 6.04 6.77 -33.38
C VAL A 29 5.05 5.68 -33.01
N TYR A 30 5.57 4.51 -32.64
CA TYR A 30 4.72 3.40 -32.24
C TYR A 30 3.98 3.78 -30.95
N GLY A 31 2.65 3.59 -30.93
CA GLY A 31 1.84 3.92 -29.76
C GLY A 31 2.27 3.21 -28.46
N TYR A 32 3.03 2.11 -28.59
CA TYR A 32 3.68 1.43 -27.48
C TYR A 32 4.69 2.33 -26.75
N ASP A 33 5.50 3.08 -27.48
CA ASP A 33 6.56 3.94 -26.93
C ASP A 33 5.96 5.12 -26.17
N ILE A 34 4.94 5.76 -26.75
CA ILE A 34 4.19 6.84 -26.09
C ILE A 34 3.55 6.33 -24.80
N ARG A 35 2.94 5.14 -24.83
CA ARG A 35 2.30 4.54 -23.66
C ARG A 35 3.31 4.21 -22.56
N ALA A 36 4.47 3.67 -22.93
CA ALA A 36 5.53 3.32 -22.00
C ALA A 36 6.11 4.58 -21.33
N ASP A 37 6.44 5.60 -22.12
CA ASP A 37 6.95 6.89 -21.63
C ASP A 37 5.93 7.61 -20.74
N THR A 38 4.67 7.69 -21.17
CA THR A 38 3.59 8.31 -20.39
C THR A 38 3.42 7.62 -19.04
N LYS A 39 3.41 6.27 -19.01
CA LYS A 39 3.33 5.51 -17.76
C LYS A 39 4.55 5.74 -16.86
N HIS A 40 5.74 5.85 -17.44
CA HIS A 40 6.96 6.13 -16.69
C HIS A 40 6.90 7.52 -16.04
N LYS A 41 6.55 8.55 -16.81
CA LYS A 41 6.39 9.93 -16.33
C LYS A 41 5.31 10.04 -15.25
N LEU A 42 4.15 9.41 -15.47
CA LEU A 42 3.06 9.37 -14.48
C LEU A 42 3.52 8.74 -13.17
N PHE A 43 4.21 7.59 -13.23
CA PHE A 43 4.70 6.92 -12.03
C PHE A 43 5.74 7.76 -11.27
N LYS A 44 6.65 8.45 -11.99
CA LYS A 44 7.64 9.34 -11.39
C LYS A 44 6.95 10.53 -10.69
N SER A 45 5.99 11.15 -11.34
CA SER A 45 5.18 12.24 -10.76
C SER A 45 4.44 11.76 -9.51
N TRP A 46 3.77 10.61 -9.59
CA TRP A 46 3.01 10.05 -8.46
C TRP A 46 3.91 9.69 -7.28
N SER A 47 5.10 9.15 -7.53
CA SER A 47 6.09 8.85 -6.48
C SER A 47 6.56 10.11 -5.75
N ALA A 48 6.76 11.22 -6.48
CA ALA A 48 7.13 12.50 -5.88
C ALA A 48 5.98 13.07 -5.02
N VAL A 49 4.74 13.01 -5.52
CA VAL A 49 3.55 13.42 -4.75
C VAL A 49 3.45 12.60 -3.46
N TRP A 50 3.65 11.29 -3.55
CA TRP A 50 3.62 10.39 -2.40
C TRP A 50 4.67 10.73 -1.34
N ALA A 51 5.92 10.95 -1.74
CA ALA A 51 7.00 11.31 -0.83
C ALA A 51 6.71 12.61 -0.05
N GLY A 52 5.97 13.56 -0.66
CA GLY A 52 5.48 14.75 0.03
C GLY A 52 4.27 14.45 0.92
N SER A 53 3.22 13.85 0.35
CA SER A 53 1.93 13.68 1.04
C SER A 53 2.01 12.71 2.21
N SER A 54 2.80 11.64 2.09
CA SER A 54 2.96 10.59 3.11
C SER A 54 3.43 11.09 4.47
N LYS A 55 4.07 12.26 4.52
CA LYS A 55 4.52 12.92 5.76
C LYS A 55 3.37 13.48 6.60
N GLN A 56 2.20 13.71 6.00
CA GLN A 56 1.03 14.30 6.66
C GLN A 56 -0.24 13.46 6.50
N LYS A 57 -0.46 12.90 5.31
CA LYS A 57 -1.61 12.09 4.94
C LYS A 57 -1.18 10.64 4.72
N GLY A 58 -1.91 9.71 5.31
CA GLY A 58 -1.58 8.28 5.19
C GLY A 58 -0.25 7.90 5.86
N VAL A 59 0.19 8.68 6.86
CA VAL A 59 1.43 8.46 7.63
C VAL A 59 1.54 7.01 8.09
N TYR A 60 0.47 6.45 8.66
CA TYR A 60 0.43 5.04 9.06
C TYR A 60 0.74 4.08 7.90
N TYR A 61 0.06 4.23 6.75
CA TYR A 61 0.35 3.37 5.59
C TYR A 61 1.78 3.56 5.08
N ALA A 62 2.32 4.78 5.13
CA ALA A 62 3.70 5.08 4.72
C ALA A 62 4.75 4.39 5.60
N THR A 63 4.47 4.22 6.89
CA THR A 63 5.34 3.43 7.79
C THR A 63 5.35 1.93 7.47
N ILE A 64 4.36 1.43 6.72
CA ILE A 64 4.29 0.03 6.25
C ILE A 64 4.83 -0.10 4.82
N GLN A 65 4.53 0.89 3.99
CA GLN A 65 4.90 0.94 2.58
C GLN A 65 5.44 2.35 2.25
N PRO A 66 6.75 2.55 2.41
CA PRO A 66 7.36 3.86 2.17
C PRO A 66 7.30 4.25 0.69
N ASP A 67 7.31 3.28 -0.23
CA ASP A 67 7.30 3.51 -1.67
C ASP A 67 6.02 3.05 -2.36
N ILE A 68 5.56 3.81 -3.35
CA ILE A 68 4.44 3.37 -4.19
C ILE A 68 4.88 2.24 -5.11
N ARG A 69 4.14 1.13 -5.04
CA ARG A 69 4.34 0.00 -5.95
C ARG A 69 3.56 0.19 -7.24
N ARG A 70 4.15 -0.24 -8.36
CA ARG A 70 3.47 -0.29 -9.67
C ARG A 70 2.31 -1.27 -9.73
N LYS A 71 2.35 -2.31 -8.89
CA LYS A 71 1.29 -3.31 -8.74
C LYS A 71 0.88 -3.41 -7.27
N PRO A 72 -0.40 -3.66 -6.97
CA PRO A 72 -0.85 -3.90 -5.60
C PRO A 72 -0.06 -5.02 -4.91
N TRP A 73 0.06 -4.97 -3.59
CA TRP A 73 0.81 -5.95 -2.80
C TRP A 73 0.31 -7.40 -2.99
N PHE A 74 -0.99 -7.55 -3.30
CA PHE A 74 -1.64 -8.83 -3.52
C PHE A 74 -1.58 -9.33 -4.97
N ALA A 75 -1.05 -8.54 -5.91
CA ALA A 75 -1.00 -8.93 -7.33
C ALA A 75 -0.17 -10.19 -7.58
N LYS A 76 0.76 -10.53 -6.68
CA LYS A 76 1.56 -11.75 -6.72
C LYS A 76 0.86 -12.99 -6.13
N PHE A 77 -0.35 -12.83 -5.57
CA PHE A 77 -1.08 -13.91 -4.91
C PHE A 77 -2.36 -14.22 -5.69
N SER A 78 -2.32 -15.29 -6.49
CA SER A 78 -3.46 -15.67 -7.36
C SER A 78 -4.63 -16.30 -6.60
N ARG A 79 -4.44 -16.74 -5.35
CA ARG A 79 -5.42 -17.54 -4.59
C ARG A 79 -5.97 -16.83 -3.34
N LEU A 80 -5.82 -15.52 -3.21
CA LEU A 80 -6.42 -14.79 -2.08
C LEU A 80 -7.89 -14.47 -2.36
N SER A 81 -8.75 -14.74 -1.38
CA SER A 81 -10.14 -14.33 -1.46
C SER A 81 -10.27 -12.80 -1.41
N ARG A 82 -11.29 -12.27 -2.08
CA ARG A 82 -11.61 -10.82 -2.04
C ARG A 82 -11.78 -10.31 -0.62
N HIS A 83 -12.41 -11.11 0.25
CA HIS A 83 -12.56 -10.80 1.67
C HIS A 83 -11.18 -10.60 2.34
N THR A 84 -10.28 -11.57 2.19
CA THR A 84 -8.91 -11.49 2.75
C THR A 84 -8.18 -10.24 2.25
N VAL A 85 -8.21 -9.98 0.95
CA VAL A 85 -7.57 -8.78 0.36
C VAL A 85 -8.13 -7.51 0.98
N SER A 86 -9.47 -7.40 1.10
CA SER A 86 -10.14 -6.24 1.70
C SER A 86 -9.74 -6.04 3.16
N SER A 87 -9.80 -7.10 3.98
CA SER A 87 -9.42 -7.05 5.41
C SER A 87 -7.98 -6.58 5.58
N PHE A 88 -7.03 -7.13 4.82
CA PHE A 88 -5.65 -6.67 4.90
C PHE A 88 -5.44 -5.26 4.36
N CYS A 89 -6.19 -4.82 3.35
CA CYS A 89 -6.13 -3.42 2.92
C CYS A 89 -6.60 -2.48 4.03
N ARG A 90 -7.70 -2.80 4.71
CA ARG A 90 -8.19 -2.02 5.86
C ARG A 90 -7.15 -1.97 6.99
N ILE A 91 -6.60 -3.12 7.36
CA ILE A 91 -5.54 -3.23 8.38
C ILE A 91 -4.33 -2.37 8.02
N ARG A 92 -3.84 -2.48 6.77
CA ARG A 92 -2.67 -1.69 6.31
C ARG A 92 -2.94 -0.20 6.25
N LEU A 93 -4.18 0.20 6.02
CA LEU A 93 -4.57 1.61 6.05
C LEU A 93 -4.85 2.11 7.48
N GLY A 94 -4.88 1.22 8.47
CA GLY A 94 -5.17 1.55 9.87
C GLY A 94 -6.67 1.71 10.15
N HIS A 95 -7.52 1.10 9.31
CA HIS A 95 -8.98 1.12 9.38
C HIS A 95 -9.56 -0.21 9.87
N CYS A 96 -8.90 -0.86 10.82
CA CYS A 96 -9.45 -2.05 11.48
C CYS A 96 -10.42 -1.61 12.59
N SER A 97 -11.47 -2.39 12.84
CA SER A 97 -12.48 -2.10 13.88
C SER A 97 -11.97 -2.37 15.31
N SER A 98 -10.73 -1.98 15.60
CA SER A 98 -10.12 -2.03 16.93
C SER A 98 -10.72 -0.96 17.85
N PRO A 99 -10.83 -1.18 19.17
CA PRO A 99 -11.34 -0.18 20.11
C PRO A 99 -10.66 1.19 19.98
N VAL A 100 -9.34 1.23 19.78
CA VAL A 100 -8.58 2.47 19.56
C VAL A 100 -9.06 3.20 18.29
N PHE A 101 -9.24 2.48 17.19
CA PHE A 101 -9.74 3.06 15.95
C PHE A 101 -11.20 3.51 16.07
N LEU A 102 -12.06 2.68 16.67
CA LEU A 102 -13.48 3.01 16.88
C LEU A 102 -13.65 4.26 17.76
N ARG A 103 -12.79 4.43 18.77
CA ARG A 103 -12.73 5.67 19.56
C ARG A 103 -12.32 6.86 18.70
N LYS A 104 -11.28 6.70 17.87
CA LYS A 104 -10.78 7.76 16.97
C LYS A 104 -11.87 8.27 16.02
N ILE A 105 -12.75 7.39 15.53
CA ILE A 105 -13.89 7.77 14.67
C ILE A 105 -15.19 8.06 15.45
N ARG A 106 -15.12 8.15 16.79
CA ARG A 106 -16.26 8.45 17.68
C ARG A 106 -17.42 7.46 17.61
N VAL A 107 -17.15 6.21 17.25
CA VAL A 107 -18.12 5.10 17.34
C VAL A 107 -18.16 4.52 18.77
N ARG A 108 -17.07 4.67 19.53
CA ARG A 108 -16.96 4.23 20.93
C ARG A 108 -16.41 5.36 21.82
N ASP A 109 -16.74 5.32 23.10
CA ASP A 109 -16.35 6.34 24.08
C ASP A 109 -14.95 6.16 24.65
N ASN A 110 -14.43 4.93 24.67
CA ASN A 110 -13.10 4.62 25.19
C ASN A 110 -12.31 3.70 24.25
N PRO A 111 -10.97 3.77 24.27
CA PRO A 111 -10.09 2.91 23.47
C PRO A 111 -9.81 1.55 24.14
N LEU A 112 -10.43 1.25 25.28
CA LEU A 112 -10.11 0.06 26.07
C LEU A 112 -10.55 -1.22 25.38
N CYS A 113 -9.75 -2.27 25.53
CA CYS A 113 -10.14 -3.60 25.07
C CYS A 113 -11.29 -4.17 25.92
N GLU A 114 -12.12 -5.01 25.31
CA GLU A 114 -13.21 -5.72 25.99
C GLU A 114 -12.70 -6.75 27.02
N CYS A 115 -11.42 -7.15 26.92
CA CYS A 115 -10.79 -7.98 27.95
C CYS A 115 -10.55 -7.25 29.28
N GLY A 116 -10.74 -5.92 29.33
CA GLY A 116 -10.54 -5.09 30.52
C GLY A 116 -9.09 -4.63 30.74
N PHE A 117 -8.13 -5.07 29.91
CA PHE A 117 -6.72 -4.75 30.09
C PHE A 117 -6.16 -3.88 28.96
N GLY A 118 -5.84 -2.62 29.29
CA GLY A 118 -5.17 -1.69 28.38
C GLY A 118 -6.01 -1.26 27.16
N GLU A 119 -5.35 -0.59 26.23
CA GLU A 119 -5.98 -0.16 24.98
C GLU A 119 -6.09 -1.31 23.98
N GLY A 120 -7.23 -1.39 23.28
CA GLY A 120 -7.47 -2.36 22.22
C GLY A 120 -6.74 -1.98 20.93
N THR A 121 -5.41 -1.97 20.95
CA THR A 121 -4.56 -1.86 19.76
C THR A 121 -4.52 -3.18 19.00
N LEU A 122 -4.02 -3.18 17.75
CA LEU A 122 -3.77 -4.43 17.04
C LEU A 122 -2.74 -5.30 17.75
N ASP A 123 -1.68 -4.70 18.31
CA ASP A 123 -0.69 -5.44 19.11
C ASP A 123 -1.35 -6.13 20.30
N HIS A 124 -2.21 -5.42 21.04
CA HIS A 124 -2.96 -6.02 22.13
C HIS A 124 -3.84 -7.17 21.62
N ILE A 125 -4.69 -6.91 20.61
CA ILE A 125 -5.65 -7.89 20.08
C ILE A 125 -4.97 -9.18 19.60
N PHE A 126 -3.82 -9.09 18.94
CA PHE A 126 -3.13 -10.23 18.35
C PHE A 126 -2.15 -10.93 19.30
N PHE A 127 -1.51 -10.20 20.23
CA PHE A 127 -0.39 -10.74 21.01
C PHE A 127 -0.59 -10.75 22.53
N SER A 128 -1.55 -10.00 23.07
CA SER A 128 -1.69 -9.82 24.52
C SER A 128 -3.13 -9.98 25.04
N CYS A 129 -4.11 -10.06 24.15
CA CYS A 129 -5.51 -10.14 24.52
C CYS A 129 -5.87 -11.53 25.04
N GLN A 130 -6.23 -11.61 26.32
CA GLN A 130 -6.61 -12.85 26.98
C GLN A 130 -7.82 -13.52 26.32
N LEU A 131 -8.79 -12.73 25.82
CA LEU A 131 -9.97 -13.24 25.11
C LEU A 131 -9.61 -13.98 23.81
N ASN A 132 -8.49 -13.63 23.18
CA ASN A 132 -8.06 -14.23 21.91
C ASN A 132 -6.92 -15.25 22.07
N SER A 133 -6.32 -15.32 23.26
CA SER A 133 -5.12 -16.13 23.52
C SER A 133 -5.35 -17.64 23.51
N GLN A 134 -6.60 -18.08 23.71
CA GLN A 134 -6.93 -19.49 23.91
C GLN A 134 -7.24 -20.25 22.61
N SER A 135 -7.62 -19.53 21.55
CA SER A 135 -8.13 -20.13 20.31
C SER A 135 -7.01 -20.50 19.32
N PHE A 136 -5.90 -19.75 19.33
CA PHE A 136 -4.83 -19.93 18.35
C PHE A 136 -3.49 -19.44 18.87
N ASP A 137 -2.51 -20.34 18.86
CA ASP A 137 -1.13 -19.98 19.20
C ASP A 137 -0.44 -19.27 18.02
N LEU A 138 -0.58 -17.94 18.03
CA LEU A 138 -0.02 -17.07 17.01
C LEU A 138 1.51 -17.09 17.05
N TYR A 139 2.13 -17.06 18.24
CA TYR A 139 3.58 -17.02 18.38
C TYR A 139 4.24 -18.30 17.84
N ASN A 140 3.72 -19.47 18.20
CA ASN A 140 4.23 -20.73 17.66
C ASN A 140 4.02 -20.83 16.15
N SER A 141 2.92 -20.29 15.62
CA SER A 141 2.69 -20.26 14.17
C SER A 141 3.65 -19.32 13.43
N LEU A 142 3.99 -18.17 14.02
CA LEU A 142 4.95 -17.21 13.46
C LEU A 142 6.39 -17.75 13.54
N SER A 143 6.78 -18.43 14.62
CA SER A 143 8.11 -19.03 14.76
C SER A 143 8.40 -20.08 13.67
N LYS A 144 7.39 -20.89 13.30
CA LYS A 144 7.48 -21.89 12.22
C LYS A 144 7.79 -21.28 10.83
N ILE A 145 7.56 -19.99 10.65
CA ILE A 145 7.88 -19.27 9.41
C ILE A 145 9.10 -18.36 9.56
N GLN A 146 9.91 -18.57 10.62
CA GLN A 146 11.18 -17.89 10.89
C GLN A 146 11.03 -16.36 11.02
N ILE A 147 9.88 -15.90 11.54
CA ILE A 147 9.72 -14.50 11.90
C ILE A 147 10.42 -14.25 13.24
N PRO A 148 11.30 -13.24 13.35
CA PRO A 148 11.99 -12.93 14.60
C PRO A 148 10.98 -12.47 15.64
N LEU A 149 11.18 -12.91 16.89
CA LEU A 149 10.35 -12.55 18.05
C LEU A 149 11.22 -11.87 19.12
N PRO A 150 10.67 -10.94 19.93
CA PRO A 150 9.30 -10.43 19.89
C PRO A 150 9.06 -9.53 18.65
N ILE A 151 7.82 -9.49 18.18
CA ILE A 151 7.44 -8.69 17.01
C ILE A 151 6.17 -7.91 17.30
N ASN A 152 6.06 -6.71 16.74
CA ASN A 152 4.82 -5.94 16.72
C ASN A 152 4.05 -6.16 15.41
N PHE A 153 2.76 -5.91 15.47
CA PHE A 153 1.84 -6.14 14.36
C PHE A 153 2.17 -5.24 13.18
N HIS A 154 2.65 -4.03 13.45
CA HIS A 154 3.15 -3.11 12.42
C HIS A 154 4.26 -3.74 11.57
N SER A 155 5.25 -4.35 12.21
CA SER A 155 6.38 -5.01 11.53
C SER A 155 5.89 -6.19 10.71
N LEU A 156 4.92 -6.97 11.20
CA LEU A 156 4.30 -8.04 10.41
C LEU A 156 3.69 -7.53 9.10
N LEU A 157 3.09 -6.33 9.09
CA LEU A 157 2.51 -5.75 7.89
C LEU A 157 3.55 -5.29 6.85
N THR A 158 4.81 -5.14 7.24
CA THR A 158 5.90 -4.91 6.28
C THR A 158 6.27 -6.20 5.55
N TYR A 159 6.17 -7.35 6.23
CA TYR A 159 6.53 -8.68 5.72
C TYR A 159 5.33 -9.46 5.15
N PHE A 160 4.88 -9.18 3.92
CA PHE A 160 3.79 -9.96 3.32
C PHE A 160 4.27 -11.22 2.58
N SER A 161 4.05 -12.38 3.21
CA SER A 161 4.18 -13.71 2.62
C SER A 161 2.83 -14.47 2.60
N PRO A 162 2.61 -15.42 1.68
CA PRO A 162 1.39 -16.24 1.67
C PRO A 162 1.16 -16.97 2.99
N LYS A 163 2.24 -17.45 3.62
CA LYS A 163 2.18 -18.18 4.89
C LYS A 163 1.71 -17.26 6.01
N LEU A 164 2.27 -16.05 6.11
CA LEU A 164 1.86 -15.08 7.12
C LEU A 164 0.39 -14.68 6.94
N ILE A 165 -0.03 -14.38 5.71
CA ILE A 165 -1.43 -14.04 5.40
C ILE A 165 -2.36 -15.15 5.89
N LYS A 166 -2.03 -16.42 5.60
CA LYS A 166 -2.83 -17.57 6.03
C LYS A 166 -2.92 -17.68 7.56
N ILE A 167 -1.81 -17.47 8.27
CA ILE A 167 -1.76 -17.51 9.74
C ILE A 167 -2.64 -16.41 10.33
N ILE A 168 -2.47 -15.17 9.88
CA ILE A 168 -3.22 -14.01 10.38
C ILE A 168 -4.71 -14.12 10.02
N SER A 169 -5.06 -14.54 8.81
CA SER A 169 -6.45 -14.81 8.42
C SER A 169 -7.09 -15.90 9.28
N LYS A 170 -6.34 -16.96 9.61
CA LYS A 170 -6.82 -18.02 10.49
C LYS A 170 -7.13 -17.46 11.89
N PHE A 171 -6.20 -16.70 12.47
CA PHE A 171 -6.39 -16.04 13.77
C PHE A 171 -7.62 -15.12 13.78
N ILE A 172 -7.79 -14.29 12.74
CA ILE A 172 -8.94 -13.38 12.61
C ILE A 172 -10.26 -14.16 12.59
N ASN A 173 -10.31 -15.26 11.83
CA ASN A 173 -11.52 -16.07 11.69
C ASN A 173 -11.85 -16.84 12.98
N GLU A 174 -10.85 -17.46 13.63
CA GLU A 174 -11.06 -18.23 14.87
C GLU A 174 -11.51 -17.34 16.05
N ASN A 175 -11.09 -16.08 16.06
CA ASN A 175 -11.46 -15.11 17.10
C ASN A 175 -12.61 -14.18 16.69
N ASN A 176 -13.23 -14.37 15.51
CA ASN A 176 -14.28 -13.51 14.98
C ASN A 176 -13.95 -12.01 15.03
N ILE A 177 -12.68 -11.66 14.77
CA ILE A 177 -12.20 -10.28 14.85
C ILE A 177 -12.79 -9.48 13.69
N LYS A 178 -13.46 -8.37 14.00
CA LYS A 178 -14.04 -7.46 13.00
C LYS A 178 -12.95 -6.60 12.39
N VAL A 179 -12.80 -6.67 11.07
CA VAL A 179 -11.77 -5.93 10.29
C VAL A 179 -12.37 -5.01 9.24
#